data_AF-A0A928YWF8-F1
#
_entry.id   AF-A0A928YWF8-F1
#
_cell.length_a   1.000
_cell.length_b   1.000
_cell.length_c   1.000
_cell.angle_alpha   90.00
_cell.angle_beta   90.00
_cell.angle_gamma   90.00
#
_symmetry.space_group_name_H-M   'P 1'
#
loop_
_entity.id
_entity.type
_entity.pdbx_description
1 polymer ?
#
loop_
_entity_poly.entity_id
_entity_poly.type
_entity_poly.pdbx_seq_one_letter_code
_entity_poly.pdbx_strand_id
1 'polypeptide(L)'
;MSANFNPLIRIVVSNSEAQLKEPNVSRSPARSEVLRTEIPDLRLERIKEFLQASNLAPNSQKAYRIELERFVAWSSKAWIDVTPREIAQFKQYLVKDCTTRQGKPLSPAAINQALTALKSFYRWFQLAGYMEITAVLPTAAVKFQKLGKPLIARQ
;
A
#
# COMPACT_ATOMS: atom_id res chain seq x y z
N MET A 1 -20.52 1.74 -15.77
CA MET A 1 -20.96 1.19 -14.47
C MET A 1 -19.88 1.47 -13.43
N SER A 2 -20.00 2.58 -12.72
CA SER A 2 -18.99 3.03 -11.75
C SER A 2 -19.23 2.35 -10.40
N ALA A 3 -18.42 1.36 -10.06
CA ALA A 3 -18.44 0.71 -8.76
C ALA A 3 -17.85 1.66 -7.71
N ASN A 4 -18.72 2.37 -7.00
CA ASN A 4 -18.39 3.34 -5.98
C ASN A 4 -17.98 2.59 -4.70
N PHE A 5 -16.69 2.29 -4.54
CA PHE A 5 -16.15 1.65 -3.33
C PHE A 5 -15.14 2.57 -2.65
N ASN A 6 -15.62 3.34 -1.68
CA ASN A 6 -14.80 3.85 -0.58
C ASN A 6 -15.67 3.90 0.68
N PRO A 7 -15.20 3.27 1.77
CA PRO A 7 -14.95 4.12 2.93
C PRO A 7 -13.67 3.69 3.66
N LEU A 8 -12.65 4.53 3.57
CA LEU A 8 -11.77 4.96 4.67
C LEU A 8 -11.36 3.86 5.66
N ILE A 9 -10.72 2.79 5.18
CA ILE A 9 -10.05 1.85 6.06
C ILE A 9 -8.70 2.44 6.47
N ARG A 10 -8.71 3.28 7.50
CA ARG A 10 -7.50 3.57 8.29
C ARG A 10 -7.31 2.37 9.22
N ILE A 11 -6.43 1.46 8.85
CA ILE A 11 -6.05 0.28 9.64
C ILE A 11 -5.07 0.74 10.72
N VAL A 12 -5.34 0.36 11.97
CA VAL A 12 -4.40 0.52 13.08
C VAL A 12 -3.43 -0.65 12.99
N VAL A 13 -2.15 -0.38 12.77
CA VAL A 13 -1.08 -1.37 12.98
C VAL A 13 -0.83 -1.41 14.48
N SER A 14 -1.08 -2.56 15.11
CA SER A 14 -0.75 -2.77 16.52
C SER A 14 0.76 -2.91 16.67
N ASN A 15 1.46 -1.80 16.92
CA ASN A 15 2.83 -1.86 17.43
C ASN A 15 2.78 -2.03 18.94
N SER A 16 3.20 -3.20 19.42
CA SER A 16 3.49 -3.46 20.82
C SER A 16 5.00 -3.50 21.00
N GLU A 17 5.59 -2.37 21.39
CA GLU A 17 6.97 -2.33 21.88
C GLU A 17 6.98 -1.72 23.28
N ALA A 18 7.53 -2.51 24.20
CA ALA A 18 7.59 -2.25 25.63
C ALA A 18 8.61 -1.14 25.94
N GLN A 19 8.15 -0.17 26.70
CA GLN A 19 8.89 0.94 27.26
C GLN A 19 9.81 0.48 28.41
N LEU A 20 11.12 0.69 28.31
CA LEU A 20 12.03 0.72 29.45
C LEU A 20 12.90 1.98 29.42
N LYS A 21 13.06 2.56 30.61
CA LYS A 21 13.38 3.96 30.93
C LYS A 21 14.89 4.28 30.86
N GLU A 22 15.19 5.53 30.52
CA GLU A 22 16.51 6.19 30.61
C GLU A 22 16.94 6.48 32.07
N PRO A 23 18.22 6.88 32.27
CA PRO A 23 18.41 8.22 32.83
C PRO A 23 19.52 9.08 32.18
N ASN A 24 19.09 10.25 31.70
CA ASN A 24 19.63 11.61 31.84
C ASN A 24 21.14 11.81 32.18
N VAL A 25 21.90 12.35 31.22
CA VAL A 25 23.05 13.23 31.50
C VAL A 25 22.97 14.49 30.63
N SER A 26 22.70 15.61 31.31
CA SER A 26 22.68 16.98 30.83
C SER A 26 24.06 17.44 30.32
N ARG A 27 24.16 17.78 29.03
CA ARG A 27 25.12 18.76 28.48
C ARG A 27 24.52 19.41 27.22
N SER A 28 24.30 20.72 27.29
CA SER A 28 24.20 21.61 26.13
C SER A 28 25.46 22.50 26.15
N PRO A 29 26.03 22.85 24.99
CA PRO A 29 25.50 24.02 24.30
C PRO A 29 25.40 23.86 22.76
N ALA A 30 24.59 24.74 22.19
CA ALA A 30 24.26 24.91 20.78
C ALA A 30 25.38 24.58 19.78
N ARG A 31 25.02 23.82 18.71
CA ARG A 31 25.38 24.03 17.29
C ARG A 31 25.26 22.72 16.50
N SER A 32 24.03 22.39 16.12
CA SER A 32 23.71 21.71 14.87
C SER A 32 22.21 21.45 14.88
N GLU A 33 21.42 22.47 14.56
CA GLU A 33 20.13 22.23 13.93
C GLU A 33 20.48 21.66 12.56
N VAL A 34 20.81 20.37 12.54
CA VAL A 34 21.07 19.63 11.32
C VAL A 34 19.74 19.72 10.59
N LEU A 35 19.69 20.55 9.55
CA LEU A 35 18.78 20.36 8.43
C LEU A 35 19.04 18.94 7.92
N ARG A 36 18.48 17.95 8.62
CA ARG A 36 18.32 16.61 8.09
C ARG A 36 17.33 16.81 6.98
N THR A 37 17.84 17.11 5.79
CA THR A 37 17.11 16.84 4.56
C THR A 37 16.81 15.35 4.62
N GLU A 38 15.63 15.00 5.14
CA GLU A 38 15.16 13.63 5.14
C GLU A 38 15.22 13.17 3.69
N ILE A 39 16.10 12.21 3.41
CA ILE A 39 16.23 11.65 2.07
C ILE A 39 14.82 11.14 1.72
N PRO A 40 14.14 11.73 0.71
CA PRO A 40 12.76 11.37 0.42
C PRO A 40 12.69 9.88 0.12
N ASP A 41 11.76 9.17 0.75
CA ASP A 41 11.52 7.78 0.42
C ASP A 41 11.04 7.72 -1.04
N LEU A 42 11.96 7.32 -1.93
CA LEU A 42 11.70 7.23 -3.36
C LEU A 42 10.44 6.41 -3.66
N ARG A 43 10.08 5.45 -2.80
CA ARG A 43 8.88 4.64 -2.98
C ARG A 43 7.61 5.48 -2.87
N LEU A 44 7.57 6.45 -1.96
CA LEU A 44 6.45 7.38 -1.79
C LEU A 44 6.39 8.39 -2.94
N GLU A 45 7.54 8.85 -3.44
CA GLU A 45 7.58 9.72 -4.62
C GLU A 45 7.02 9.03 -5.86
N ARG A 46 7.32 7.74 -6.08
CA ARG A 46 6.71 6.99 -7.20
C ARG A 46 5.20 6.85 -7.07
N ILE A 47 4.66 6.76 -5.85
CA ILE A 47 3.20 6.77 -5.63
C ILE A 47 2.63 8.14 -6.04
N LYS A 48 3.27 9.25 -5.67
CA LYS A 48 2.80 10.59 -6.04
C LYS A 48 2.78 10.78 -7.55
N GLU A 49 3.86 10.42 -8.23
CA GLU A 49 3.96 10.48 -9.70
C GLU A 49 2.88 9.64 -10.37
N PHE A 50 2.68 8.40 -9.92
CA PHE A 50 1.61 7.53 -10.41
C PHE A 50 0.24 8.20 -10.30
N LEU A 51 -0.08 8.76 -9.14
CA LEU A 51 -1.39 9.38 -8.89
C LEU A 51 -1.58 10.68 -9.66
N GLN A 52 -0.50 11.41 -9.98
CA GLN A 52 -0.53 12.60 -10.84
C GLN A 52 -0.70 12.25 -12.32
N ALA A 53 -0.04 11.19 -12.77
CA ALA A 53 -0.12 10.72 -14.16
C ALA A 53 -1.43 9.98 -14.47
N SER A 54 -2.13 9.50 -13.44
CA SER A 54 -3.36 8.70 -13.61
C SER A 54 -4.62 9.56 -13.65
N ASN A 55 -5.45 9.37 -14.66
CA ASN A 55 -6.77 10.02 -14.76
C ASN A 55 -7.85 9.27 -13.93
N LEU A 56 -7.58 9.07 -12.64
CA LEU A 56 -8.49 8.38 -11.72
C LEU A 56 -9.49 9.34 -11.09
N ALA A 57 -10.72 8.86 -10.86
CA ALA A 57 -11.68 9.60 -10.04
C ALA A 57 -11.09 9.85 -8.63
N PRO A 58 -11.41 10.99 -7.97
CA PRO A 58 -10.81 11.36 -6.68
C PRO A 58 -10.91 10.28 -5.59
N ASN A 59 -12.04 9.57 -5.54
CA ASN A 59 -12.25 8.47 -4.61
C ASN A 59 -11.32 7.28 -4.88
N SER A 60 -11.11 6.96 -6.16
CA SER A 60 -10.19 5.89 -6.60
C SER A 60 -8.74 6.28 -6.33
N GLN A 61 -8.36 7.54 -6.60
CA GLN A 61 -7.02 8.04 -6.31
C GLN A 61 -6.70 7.93 -4.81
N LYS A 62 -7.65 8.32 -3.95
CA LYS A 62 -7.52 8.17 -2.49
C LYS A 62 -7.40 6.72 -2.05
N ALA A 63 -8.24 5.83 -2.58
CA ALA A 63 -8.18 4.41 -2.26
C ALA A 63 -6.85 3.79 -2.69
N TYR A 64 -6.39 4.10 -3.90
CA TYR A 64 -5.11 3.57 -4.42
C TYR A 64 -3.93 4.08 -3.61
N ARG A 65 -3.91 5.37 -3.25
CA ARG A 65 -2.88 5.92 -2.36
C ARG A 65 -2.77 5.12 -1.06
N ILE A 66 -3.88 4.93 -0.36
CA ILE A 66 -3.92 4.22 0.93
C ILE A 66 -3.37 2.80 0.79
N GLU A 67 -3.77 2.08 -0.26
CA GLU A 67 -3.35 0.68 -0.43
C GLU A 67 -1.88 0.56 -0.87
N LEU A 68 -1.38 1.49 -1.69
CA LEU A 68 0.04 1.53 -2.07
C LEU A 68 0.93 1.93 -0.89
N GLU A 69 0.53 2.92 -0.10
CA GLU A 69 1.23 3.30 1.14
C GLU A 69 1.24 2.14 2.15
N ARG A 70 0.13 1.39 2.27
CA ARG A 70 0.10 0.18 3.11
C ARG A 70 1.13 -0.85 2.65
N PHE A 71 1.26 -1.06 1.34
CA PHE A 71 2.27 -1.96 0.80
C PHE A 71 3.70 -1.48 1.12
N VAL A 72 3.97 -0.18 0.96
CA VAL A 72 5.27 0.45 1.29
C VAL A 72 5.60 0.36 2.78
N ALA A 73 4.59 0.49 3.65
CA ALA A 73 4.77 0.33 5.09
C ALA A 73 5.05 -1.12 5.50
N TRP A 74 4.48 -2.09 4.77
CA TRP A 74 4.67 -3.52 5.03
C TRP A 74 5.96 -4.09 4.44
N SER A 75 6.39 -3.62 3.27
CA SER A 75 7.58 -4.09 2.56
C SER A 75 8.75 -3.13 2.75
N SER A 76 9.96 -3.64 2.98
CA SER A 76 11.19 -2.83 2.93
C SER A 76 11.82 -2.75 1.54
N LYS A 77 11.27 -3.46 0.53
CA LYS A 77 11.84 -3.51 -0.82
C LYS A 77 11.57 -2.25 -1.63
N ALA A 78 12.53 -1.89 -2.49
CA ALA A 78 12.30 -0.94 -3.57
C ALA A 78 11.33 -1.56 -4.60
N TRP A 79 10.60 -0.71 -5.33
CA TRP A 79 9.59 -1.15 -6.29
C TRP A 79 10.11 -2.11 -7.36
N ILE A 80 11.36 -1.93 -7.81
CA ILE A 80 12.00 -2.79 -8.81
C ILE A 80 12.37 -4.19 -8.28
N ASP A 81 12.59 -4.32 -6.96
CA ASP A 81 13.04 -5.56 -6.31
C ASP A 81 11.88 -6.42 -5.78
N VAL A 82 10.64 -5.96 -5.93
CA VAL A 82 9.47 -6.72 -5.52
C VAL A 82 9.25 -7.87 -6.50
N THR A 83 9.17 -9.08 -5.97
CA THR A 83 8.90 -10.28 -6.78
C THR A 83 7.44 -10.72 -6.64
N PRO A 84 6.97 -11.64 -7.50
CA PRO A 84 5.65 -12.25 -7.34
C PRO A 84 5.43 -12.91 -5.98
N ARG A 85 6.50 -13.38 -5.33
CA ARG A 85 6.43 -13.98 -3.99
C ARG A 85 6.04 -12.93 -2.94
N GLU A 86 6.62 -11.73 -2.98
CA GLU A 86 6.24 -10.66 -2.05
C GLU A 86 4.81 -10.18 -2.28
N ILE A 87 4.33 -10.15 -3.53
CA ILE A 87 2.91 -9.85 -3.80
C ILE A 87 1.98 -10.92 -3.20
N ALA A 88 2.37 -12.19 -3.27
CA ALA A 88 1.62 -13.28 -2.65
C ALA A 88 1.65 -13.22 -1.11
N GLN A 89 2.79 -12.88 -0.52
CA GLN A 89 2.94 -12.67 0.92
C GLN A 89 2.13 -11.46 1.40
N PHE A 90 2.13 -10.35 0.65
CA PHE A 90 1.29 -9.19 0.96
C PHE A 90 -0.19 -9.56 0.93
N LYS A 91 -0.62 -10.34 -0.07
CA LYS A 91 -1.99 -10.85 -0.11
C LYS A 91 -2.33 -11.68 1.13
N GLN A 92 -1.41 -12.53 1.60
CA GLN A 92 -1.61 -13.32 2.82
C GLN A 92 -1.70 -12.43 4.07
N TYR A 93 -0.84 -11.42 4.17
CA TYR A 93 -0.88 -10.40 5.21
C TYR A 93 -2.23 -9.67 5.26
N LEU A 94 -2.76 -9.25 4.10
CA LEU A 94 -4.09 -8.64 4.01
C LEU A 94 -5.23 -9.55 4.49
N VAL A 95 -5.08 -10.87 4.32
CA VAL A 95 -6.11 -11.86 4.71
C VAL A 95 -6.03 -12.18 6.20
N LYS A 96 -4.82 -12.33 6.74
CA LYS A 96 -4.60 -12.87 8.08
C LYS A 96 -4.44 -11.80 9.15
N ASP A 97 -3.77 -10.71 8.82
CA ASP A 97 -3.24 -9.78 9.82
C ASP A 97 -3.93 -8.41 9.75
N CYS A 98 -4.56 -8.08 8.62
CA CYS A 98 -5.28 -6.82 8.46
C CYS A 98 -6.75 -6.92 8.89
N THR A 99 -7.17 -5.95 9.70
CA THR A 99 -8.56 -5.79 10.11
C THR A 99 -9.09 -4.40 9.78
N THR A 100 -10.41 -4.30 9.65
CA THR A 100 -11.14 -3.03 9.66
C THR A 100 -11.02 -2.34 11.02
N ARG A 101 -11.44 -1.07 11.11
CA ARG A 101 -11.49 -0.33 12.39
C ARG A 101 -12.34 -1.00 13.45
N GLN A 102 -13.29 -1.85 13.06
CA GLN A 102 -14.15 -2.60 13.97
C GLN A 102 -13.51 -3.93 14.41
N GLY A 103 -12.23 -4.16 14.12
CA GLY A 103 -11.53 -5.41 14.43
C GLY A 103 -11.94 -6.60 13.54
N LYS A 104 -12.81 -6.39 12.55
CA LYS A 104 -13.24 -7.46 11.63
C LYS A 104 -12.22 -7.69 10.52
N PRO A 105 -12.00 -8.93 10.04
CA PRO A 105 -11.16 -9.20 8.88
C PRO A 105 -11.56 -8.39 7.65
N LEU A 106 -10.59 -8.11 6.76
CA LEU A 106 -10.89 -7.43 5.51
C LEU A 106 -11.83 -8.26 4.62
N SER A 107 -12.77 -7.57 3.96
CA SER A 107 -13.64 -8.22 2.99
C SER A 107 -12.85 -8.63 1.74
N PRO A 108 -13.32 -9.65 0.98
CA PRO A 108 -12.73 -10.00 -0.31
C PRO A 108 -12.62 -8.82 -1.28
N ALA A 109 -13.60 -7.91 -1.24
CA ALA A 109 -13.60 -6.69 -2.05
C ALA A 109 -12.47 -5.72 -1.65
N ALA A 110 -12.22 -5.53 -0.35
CA ALA A 110 -11.13 -4.69 0.14
C ALA A 110 -9.76 -5.27 -0.25
N ILE A 111 -9.57 -6.59 -0.10
CA ILE A 111 -8.35 -7.27 -0.55
C ILE A 111 -8.15 -7.10 -2.06
N ASN A 112 -9.22 -7.27 -2.85
CA ASN A 112 -9.14 -7.07 -4.30
C ASN A 112 -8.86 -5.61 -4.68
N GLN A 113 -9.35 -4.63 -3.93
CA GLN A 113 -9.03 -3.22 -4.12
C GLN A 113 -7.53 -2.97 -3.95
N ALA A 114 -6.92 -3.53 -2.90
CA ALA A 114 -5.47 -3.44 -2.67
C ALA A 114 -4.66 -4.05 -3.83
N LEU A 115 -5.04 -5.26 -4.26
CA LEU A 115 -4.38 -5.94 -5.38
C LEU A 115 -4.59 -5.22 -6.73
N THR A 116 -5.73 -4.55 -6.91
CA THR A 116 -6.01 -3.76 -8.10
C THR A 116 -5.14 -2.51 -8.13
N ALA A 117 -4.98 -1.82 -7.00
CA ALA A 117 -4.08 -0.67 -6.89
C ALA A 117 -2.64 -1.07 -7.25
N LEU A 118 -2.13 -2.19 -6.72
CA LEU A 118 -0.80 -2.71 -7.06
C LEU A 118 -0.68 -3.05 -8.55
N LYS A 119 -1.66 -3.75 -9.14
CA LYS A 119 -1.65 -4.08 -10.57
C LYS A 119 -1.61 -2.82 -11.44
N SER A 120 -2.43 -1.82 -11.11
CA SER A 120 -2.46 -0.55 -11.83
C SER A 120 -1.14 0.20 -11.70
N PHE A 121 -0.57 0.26 -10.49
CA PHE A 121 0.71 0.91 -10.23
C PHE A 121 1.85 0.26 -11.01
N TYR A 122 2.03 -1.06 -10.93
CA TYR A 122 3.11 -1.74 -11.66
C TYR A 122 2.96 -1.65 -13.17
N ARG A 123 1.72 -1.63 -13.68
CA ARG A 123 1.49 -1.40 -15.10
C ARG A 123 1.96 -0.02 -15.52
N TRP A 124 1.61 1.02 -14.76
CA TRP A 124 2.12 2.38 -15.00
C TRP A 124 3.64 2.45 -14.84
N PHE A 125 4.19 1.83 -13.79
CA PHE A 125 5.63 1.85 -13.48
C PHE A 125 6.47 1.30 -14.63
N GLN A 126 5.98 0.25 -15.30
CA GLN A 126 6.55 -0.27 -16.53
C GLN A 126 6.47 0.72 -17.70
N LEU A 127 5.28 1.28 -17.94
CA LEU A 127 5.09 2.22 -19.05
C LEU A 127 5.83 3.54 -18.86
N ALA A 128 6.09 3.94 -17.62
CA ALA A 128 6.88 5.11 -17.25
C ALA A 128 8.40 4.88 -17.38
N GLY A 129 8.84 3.66 -17.73
CA GLY A 129 10.25 3.34 -17.98
C GLY A 129 11.08 3.03 -16.74
N TYR A 130 10.45 2.84 -15.57
CA TYR A 130 11.18 2.45 -14.35
C TYR A 130 11.53 0.97 -14.29
N MET A 131 10.97 0.17 -15.19
CA MET A 131 11.30 -1.23 -15.39
C MET A 131 11.27 -1.55 -16.88
N GLU A 132 12.02 -2.58 -17.27
CA GLU A 132 12.04 -3.06 -18.65
C GLU A 132 10.64 -3.41 -19.15
N ILE A 133 10.32 -3.04 -20.39
CA ILE A 133 9.01 -3.30 -20.98
C ILE A 133 8.76 -4.81 -21.17
N THR A 134 9.84 -5.59 -21.27
CA THR A 134 9.82 -7.06 -21.38
C THR A 134 9.83 -7.76 -20.03
N ALA A 135 10.05 -7.03 -18.92
CA ALA A 135 10.05 -7.63 -17.60
C ALA A 135 8.66 -8.14 -17.22
N VAL A 136 8.63 -9.30 -16.57
CA VAL A 136 7.41 -9.87 -16.01
C VAL A 136 6.98 -9.02 -14.82
N LEU A 137 5.74 -8.52 -14.85
CA LEU A 137 5.19 -7.73 -13.76
C LEU A 137 5.15 -8.55 -12.46
N PRO A 138 5.55 -8.00 -11.30
CA PRO A 138 5.47 -8.70 -10.02
C PRO A 138 4.04 -9.14 -9.67
N THR A 139 3.04 -8.47 -10.22
CA THR A 139 1.63 -8.77 -10.00
C THR A 139 1.04 -9.78 -10.98
N ALA A 140 1.82 -10.32 -11.92
CA ALA A 140 1.30 -11.22 -12.96
C ALA A 140 0.69 -12.52 -12.40
N ALA A 141 1.28 -13.09 -11.34
CA ALA A 141 0.83 -14.35 -10.77
C ALA A 141 -0.33 -14.20 -9.75
N VAL A 142 -0.65 -12.98 -9.30
CA VAL A 142 -1.60 -12.79 -8.20
C VAL A 142 -3.06 -12.86 -8.67
N LYS A 143 -3.79 -13.84 -8.13
CA LYS A 143 -5.23 -14.01 -8.35
C LYS A 143 -6.05 -13.24 -7.32
N PHE A 144 -7.18 -12.69 -7.75
CA PHE A 144 -8.13 -12.04 -6.85
C PHE A 144 -8.85 -13.05 -5.95
N GLN A 145 -9.36 -12.57 -4.80
CA GLN A 145 -10.28 -13.31 -3.95
C GLN A 145 -11.62 -13.46 -4.66
N LYS A 146 -12.25 -14.63 -4.52
CA LYS A 146 -13.59 -14.87 -5.06
C LYS A 146 -14.59 -14.00 -4.31
N LEU A 147 -15.31 -13.16 -5.03
CA LEU A 147 -16.50 -12.50 -4.49
C LEU A 147 -17.63 -13.54 -4.43
N GLY A 148 -18.43 -13.52 -3.36
CA GLY A 148 -19.65 -14.33 -3.30
C GLY A 148 -20.58 -14.01 -4.48
N LYS A 149 -21.50 -14.93 -4.79
CA LYS A 149 -22.49 -14.72 -5.86
C LYS A 149 -23.22 -13.39 -5.60
N PRO A 150 -23.37 -12.49 -6.59
CA PRO A 150 -24.19 -11.30 -6.42
C PRO A 150 -25.62 -11.73 -6.11
N LEU A 151 -26.24 -11.08 -5.14
CA LEU A 151 -27.67 -11.25 -4.86
C LEU A 151 -28.42 -10.70 -6.07
N ILE A 152 -28.81 -11.59 -6.98
CA ILE A 152 -29.76 -11.26 -8.04
C ILE A 152 -31.09 -11.02 -7.32
N ALA A 153 -31.46 -9.76 -7.12
CA ALA A 153 -32.80 -9.39 -6.69
C ALA A 153 -33.77 -9.86 -7.78
N ARG A 154 -34.57 -10.89 -7.46
CA ARG A 154 -35.68 -11.30 -8.31
C ARG A 154 -36.70 -10.16 -8.30
N GLN A 155 -37.00 -9.63 -9.48
CA GLN A 155 -38.16 -8.77 -9.71
C GLN A 155 -39.44 -9.61 -9.68
#